data_AF-A0A3D0XI46-F1
#
_entry.id   AF-A0A3D0XI46-F1
#
_cell.length_a   1.000
_cell.length_b   1.000
_cell.length_c   1.000
_cell.angle_alpha   90.00
_cell.angle_beta   90.00
_cell.angle_gamma   90.00
#
_symmetry.space_group_name_H-M   'P 1'
#
loop_
_entity.id
_entity.type
_entity.pdbx_description
1 polymer ?
#
loop_
_entity_poly.entity_id
_entity_poly.type
_entity_poly.pdbx_seq_one_letter_code
_entity_poly.pdbx_strand_id
1 'polypeptide(L)'
;EFFHTFNALHEAHKQIVLSCDRPACEIDGLEQRLSSRFEWGLAADLQAPDVETRLAILLKKEQSLGVSLPREVVEYIATNIRANIRRLEGALMRV
;
A
#
# COMPACT_ATOMS: atom_id res chain seq x y z
N GLU A 1 17.42 19.57 4.26
CA GLU A 1 17.89 19.05 2.96
C GLU A 1 16.73 18.65 2.04
N PHE A 2 15.86 17.70 2.44
CA PHE A 2 14.73 17.20 1.64
C PHE A 2 13.86 18.28 0.97
N PHE A 3 13.52 19.37 1.68
CA PHE A 3 12.72 20.47 1.13
C PHE A 3 13.33 21.10 -0.13
N HIS A 4 14.65 21.28 -0.18
CA HIS A 4 15.32 21.86 -1.34
C HIS A 4 15.32 20.88 -2.53
N THR A 5 15.54 19.59 -2.27
CA THR A 5 15.45 18.54 -3.29
C THR A 5 14.04 18.46 -3.88
N PHE A 6 13.00 18.49 -3.03
CA PHE A 6 11.61 18.50 -3.47
C PHE A 6 11.32 19.68 -4.39
N ASN A 7 11.70 20.90 -3.99
CA ASN A 7 11.45 22.10 -4.79
C ASN A 7 12.20 22.05 -6.13
N ALA A 8 13.47 21.67 -6.14
CA ALA A 8 14.25 21.57 -7.37
C ALA A 8 13.63 20.58 -8.37
N LEU A 9 13.14 19.43 -7.90
CA LEU A 9 12.44 18.45 -8.74
C LEU A 9 11.08 18.97 -9.22
N HIS A 10 10.32 19.60 -8.32
CA HIS A 10 9.00 20.15 -8.64
C HIS A 10 9.09 21.29 -9.67
N GLU A 11 10.02 22.24 -9.49
CA GLU A 11 10.30 23.34 -10.43
C GLU A 11 10.82 22.84 -11.77
N ALA A 12 11.57 21.74 -11.78
CA ALA A 12 12.02 21.06 -13.00
C ALA A 12 10.94 20.14 -13.63
N HIS A 13 9.69 20.21 -13.16
CA HIS A 13 8.56 19.40 -13.60
C HIS A 13 8.85 17.88 -13.61
N LYS A 14 9.62 17.42 -12.62
CA LYS A 14 9.88 15.98 -12.43
C LYS A 14 8.76 15.36 -11.62
N GLN A 15 8.40 14.12 -11.97
CA GLN A 15 7.40 13.37 -11.22
C GLN A 15 7.95 13.00 -9.84
N ILE A 16 7.16 13.26 -8.80
CA ILE A 16 7.47 12.91 -7.42
C ILE A 16 6.35 12.00 -6.92
N VAL A 17 6.72 10.83 -6.42
CA VAL A 17 5.79 9.90 -5.75
C VAL A 17 6.30 9.68 -4.34
N LEU A 18 5.43 9.93 -3.36
CA LEU A 18 5.71 9.73 -1.94
C LEU A 18 4.68 8.75 -1.39
N SER A 19 5.10 7.90 -0.47
CA SER A 19 4.22 7.05 0.33
C SER A 19 4.43 7.33 1.81
N CYS A 20 3.36 7.23 2.58
CA CYS A 20 3.37 7.42 4.02
C CYS A 20 2.33 6.52 4.68
N ASP A 21 2.59 6.09 5.91
CA ASP A 21 1.67 5.21 6.66
C ASP A 21 0.52 5.98 7.33
N ARG A 22 0.56 7.31 7.30
CA ARG A 22 -0.44 8.22 7.88
C ARG A 22 -0.49 9.52 7.07
N PRO A 23 -1.61 10.26 7.10
CA PRO A 23 -1.75 11.53 6.38
C PRO A 23 -0.63 12.53 6.68
N ALA A 24 -0.30 13.38 5.71
CA ALA A 24 0.79 14.36 5.83
C ALA A 24 0.63 15.32 7.02
N CYS A 25 -0.59 15.63 7.44
CA CYS A 25 -0.86 16.47 8.60
C CYS A 25 -0.62 15.78 9.96
N GLU A 26 -0.53 14.45 9.99
CA GLU A 26 -0.36 13.63 11.20
C GLU A 26 1.09 13.13 11.40
N ILE A 27 2.01 13.50 10.50
CA ILE A 27 3.42 13.10 10.58
C ILE A 27 4.15 13.98 11.60
N ASP A 28 4.50 13.38 12.73
CA ASP A 28 5.27 14.05 13.78
C ASP A 28 6.62 14.53 13.26
N GLY A 29 6.93 15.81 13.50
CA GLY A 29 8.18 16.43 13.05
C GLY A 29 8.22 16.80 11.56
N LEU A 30 7.14 16.58 10.80
CA LEU A 30 7.05 17.12 9.45
C LEU A 30 6.80 18.63 9.49
N GLU A 31 7.63 19.38 8.79
CA GLU A 31 7.47 20.82 8.69
C GLU A 31 6.17 21.18 7.97
N GLN A 32 5.37 22.09 8.52
CA GLN A 32 4.06 22.47 7.98
C GLN A 32 4.10 22.89 6.49
N ARG A 33 5.21 23.50 6.05
CA ARG A 33 5.43 23.87 4.65
C ARG A 33 5.53 22.65 3.71
N LEU A 34 6.02 21.50 4.18
CA LEU A 34 6.04 20.26 3.41
C LEU A 34 4.65 19.64 3.37
N SER A 35 3.92 19.60 4.50
CA SER A 35 2.54 19.10 4.55
C SER A 35 1.64 19.81 3.53
N SER A 36 1.70 21.14 3.46
CA SER A 36 0.94 21.92 2.47
C SER A 36 1.31 21.56 1.01
N ARG A 37 2.57 21.26 0.73
CA ARG A 37 3.01 20.89 -0.63
C ARG A 37 2.56 19.49 -1.03
N PHE A 38 2.47 18.57 -0.07
CA PHE A 38 1.95 17.22 -0.34
C PHE A 38 0.46 17.27 -0.69
N GLU A 39 -0.29 18.21 -0.12
CA GLU A 39 -1.71 18.46 -0.43
C GLU A 39 -1.94 19.10 -1.82
N TRP A 40 -0.93 19.72 -2.44
CA TRP A 40 -1.04 20.25 -3.81
C TRP A 40 -1.06 19.15 -4.87
N GLY A 41 -0.63 17.94 -4.50
CA GLY A 41 -0.60 16.77 -5.38
C GLY A 41 -1.89 15.95 -5.33
N LEU A 42 -1.84 14.78 -5.99
CA LEU A 42 -2.87 13.77 -5.85
C LEU A 42 -2.63 12.98 -4.56
N ALA A 43 -3.52 13.12 -3.59
CA ALA A 43 -3.57 12.25 -2.43
C ALA A 43 -4.46 11.03 -2.73
N ALA A 44 -3.88 9.84 -2.63
CA ALA A 44 -4.60 8.59 -2.74
C ALA A 44 -4.42 7.80 -1.46
N ASP A 45 -5.54 7.44 -0.84
CA ASP A 45 -5.56 6.69 0.41
C ASP A 45 -5.67 5.18 0.15
N LEU A 46 -4.98 4.39 0.96
CA LEU A 46 -4.94 2.93 0.86
C LEU A 46 -5.68 2.30 2.04
N GLN A 47 -6.92 1.91 1.77
CA GLN A 47 -7.76 1.24 2.75
C GLN A 47 -7.48 -0.26 2.82
N ALA A 48 -7.77 -0.85 3.98
CA ALA A 48 -7.69 -2.28 4.14
C ALA A 48 -8.68 -2.97 3.19
N PRO A 49 -8.25 -4.01 2.45
CA PRO A 49 -9.12 -4.70 1.51
C PRO A 49 -10.22 -5.46 2.26
N ASP A 50 -11.41 -5.52 1.67
CA ASP A 50 -12.48 -6.42 2.10
C ASP A 50 -12.17 -7.89 1.80
N VAL A 51 -13.06 -8.80 2.20
CA VAL A 51 -12.88 -10.24 2.01
C VAL A 51 -12.74 -10.58 0.52
N GLU A 52 -13.58 -9.99 -0.33
CA GLU A 52 -13.61 -10.24 -1.77
C GLU A 52 -12.29 -9.80 -2.44
N THR A 53 -11.80 -8.63 -2.06
CA THR A 53 -10.53 -8.08 -2.54
C THR A 53 -9.35 -8.92 -2.05
N ARG A 54 -9.36 -9.38 -0.79
CA ARG A 54 -8.32 -10.31 -0.28
C ARG A 54 -8.33 -11.63 -1.04
N LEU A 55 -9.50 -12.16 -1.37
CA LEU A 55 -9.64 -13.37 -2.17
C LEU A 55 -9.10 -13.16 -3.59
N ALA A 56 -9.43 -12.05 -4.25
CA ALA A 56 -8.88 -11.70 -5.56
C ALA A 56 -7.34 -11.57 -5.54
N ILE A 57 -6.78 -10.98 -4.47
CA ILE A 57 -5.32 -10.88 -4.30
C ILE A 57 -4.68 -12.26 -4.19
N LEU A 58 -5.25 -13.16 -3.38
CA LEU A 58 -4.74 -14.53 -3.23
C LEU A 58 -4.78 -15.30 -4.56
N LEU A 59 -5.88 -15.25 -5.30
CA LEU A 59 -6.01 -15.94 -6.59
C LEU A 59 -4.99 -15.43 -7.62
N LYS A 60 -4.78 -14.11 -7.65
CA LYS A 60 -3.75 -13.51 -8.51
C LYS A 60 -2.34 -13.95 -8.09
N LYS A 61 -2.12 -14.15 -6.79
CA LYS A 61 -0.84 -14.62 -6.25
C LYS A 61 -0.60 -16.10 -6.54
N GLU A 62 -1.60 -16.96 -6.40
CA GLU A 62 -1.55 -18.37 -6.81
C GLU A 62 -1.08 -18.51 -8.26
N GLN A 63 -1.73 -17.77 -9.17
CA GLN A 63 -1.36 -17.74 -10.59
C GLN A 63 0.08 -17.28 -10.81
N SER A 64 0.51 -16.22 -10.11
CA SER A 64 1.87 -15.69 -10.26
C SER A 64 2.96 -16.60 -9.72
N LEU A 65 2.63 -17.39 -8.69
CA LEU A 65 3.57 -18.31 -8.03
C LEU A 65 3.53 -19.71 -8.62
N GLY A 66 2.57 -20.01 -9.50
CA GLY A 66 2.39 -21.35 -10.08
C GLY A 66 1.92 -22.38 -9.05
N VAL A 67 1.28 -21.93 -7.97
CA VAL A 67 0.72 -22.81 -6.93
C VAL A 67 -0.79 -22.89 -7.11
N SER A 68 -1.36 -24.03 -6.72
CA SER A 68 -2.81 -24.23 -6.73
C SER A 68 -3.23 -24.84 -5.40
N LEU A 69 -4.04 -24.11 -4.66
CA LEU A 69 -4.65 -24.60 -3.43
C LEU A 69 -6.12 -24.93 -3.67
N PRO A 70 -6.69 -25.84 -2.86
CA PRO A 70 -8.13 -26.02 -2.83
C PRO A 70 -8.84 -24.70 -2.52
N ARG A 71 -9.94 -24.43 -3.23
CA ARG A 71 -10.69 -23.16 -3.12
C ARG A 71 -11.07 -22.82 -1.69
N GLU A 72 -11.49 -23.82 -0.93
CA GLU A 72 -11.83 -23.71 0.49
C GLU A 72 -10.67 -23.21 1.37
N VAL A 73 -9.42 -23.58 1.05
CA VAL A 73 -8.23 -23.11 1.76
C VAL A 73 -7.99 -21.62 1.46
N VAL A 74 -8.11 -21.23 0.20
CA VAL A 74 -7.96 -19.83 -0.21
C VAL A 74 -9.02 -18.93 0.43
N GLU A 75 -10.28 -19.38 0.45
CA GLU A 75 -11.39 -18.69 1.10
C GLU A 75 -11.22 -18.62 2.62
N TYR A 76 -10.71 -19.70 3.23
CA TYR A 76 -10.38 -19.72 4.64
C TYR A 76 -9.29 -18.67 4.97
N ILE A 77 -8.21 -18.62 4.19
CA ILE A 77 -7.13 -17.64 4.37
C ILE A 77 -7.68 -16.21 4.21
N ALA A 78 -8.46 -15.94 3.16
CA ALA A 78 -9.06 -14.62 2.90
C ALA A 78 -10.00 -14.15 4.04
N THR A 79 -10.74 -15.07 4.65
CA THR A 79 -11.73 -14.75 5.70
C THR A 79 -11.07 -14.52 7.07
N ASN A 80 -10.02 -15.30 7.38
CA ASN A 80 -9.39 -15.32 8.69
C ASN A 80 -8.20 -14.37 8.82
N ILE A 81 -7.47 -14.06 7.74
CA ILE A 81 -6.32 -13.15 7.79
C ILE A 81 -6.74 -11.75 7.38
N ARG A 82 -6.90 -10.88 8.38
CA ARG A 82 -7.40 -9.49 8.21
C ARG A 82 -6.36 -8.41 8.48
N ALA A 83 -5.16 -8.78 8.92
CA ALA A 83 -4.17 -7.82 9.41
C ALA A 83 -3.56 -6.94 8.30
N ASN A 84 -2.90 -7.54 7.31
CA ASN A 84 -2.35 -6.84 6.14
C ASN A 84 -2.03 -7.84 5.01
N ILE A 85 -1.82 -7.32 3.79
CA ILE A 85 -1.51 -8.12 2.61
C ILE A 85 -0.24 -8.97 2.80
N ARG A 86 0.79 -8.45 3.47
CA ARG A 86 2.02 -9.21 3.73
C ARG A 86 1.76 -10.50 4.51
N ARG A 87 0.89 -10.46 5.53
CA ARG A 87 0.50 -11.66 6.29
C ARG A 87 -0.39 -12.60 5.48
N LEU A 88 -1.24 -12.05 4.62
CA LEU A 88 -2.09 -12.82 3.71
C LEU A 88 -1.23 -13.65 2.74
N GLU A 89 -0.26 -12.99 2.09
CA GLU A 89 0.72 -13.64 1.21
C GLU A 89 1.63 -14.62 1.95
N GLY A 90 2.07 -14.25 3.16
CA GLY A 90 2.90 -15.13 3.99
C GLY A 90 2.19 -16.42 4.40
N ALA A 91 0.86 -16.41 4.54
CA ALA A 91 0.10 -17.62 4.77
C ALA A 91 0.02 -18.49 3.52
N LEU A 92 -0.20 -17.88 2.34
CA LEU A 92 -0.20 -18.58 1.07
C LEU A 92 1.11 -19.34 0.82
N MET A 93 2.27 -18.74 1.14
CA MET A 93 3.58 -19.36 0.93
C MET A 93 3.94 -20.47 1.94
N ARG A 94 3.18 -20.63 3.02
CA ARG A 94 3.47 -21.61 4.08
C ARG A 94 2.68 -22.91 3.92
N VAL A 95 1.73 -22.95 2.99
CA VAL A 95 0.96 -24.14 2.64
C VAL A 95 1.65 -24.85 1.49
#